data_AF-A0A9J7BUN9-F1
#
_entry.id   AF-A0A9J7BUN9-F1
#
_cell.length_a   1.000
_cell.length_b   1.000
_cell.length_c   1.000
_cell.angle_alpha   90.00
_cell.angle_beta   90.00
_cell.angle_gamma   90.00
#
_symmetry.space_group_name_H-M   'P 1'
#
loop_
_entity.id
_entity.type
_entity.pdbx_description
1 polymer ?
#
loop_
_entity_poly.entity_id
_entity_poly.type
_entity_poly.pdbx_seq_one_letter_code
_entity_poly.pdbx_strand_id
1 'polypeptide(L)'
;MAKARTEEEKLFDVEVGKRITAAREAAKVSQAELASAIGVSQQLVAKYESGGRISPILLRKTAVALRVSLLFLVPNTTPSCILADSSQRLMNFH
;
A
#
# COMPACT_ATOMS: atom_id res chain seq x y z
N MET A 1 -6.49 14.14 -21.98
CA MET A 1 -6.92 14.64 -20.65
C MET A 1 -6.68 13.54 -19.63
N ALA A 2 -6.08 13.85 -18.47
CA ALA A 2 -5.84 12.83 -17.44
C ALA A 2 -7.18 12.41 -16.82
N LYS A 3 -7.49 11.11 -16.86
CA LYS A 3 -8.69 10.56 -16.22
C LYS A 3 -8.62 10.82 -14.71
N ALA A 4 -9.68 11.38 -14.15
CA ALA A 4 -9.80 11.53 -12.70
C ALA A 4 -9.77 10.14 -12.04
N ARG A 5 -9.04 10.04 -10.93
CA ARG A 5 -8.87 8.78 -10.18
C ARG A 5 -10.19 8.38 -9.53
N THR A 6 -10.50 7.10 -9.52
CA THR A 6 -11.67 6.55 -8.83
C THR A 6 -11.50 6.68 -7.31
N GLU A 7 -12.60 6.68 -6.56
CA GLU A 7 -12.55 6.71 -5.09
C GLU A 7 -11.91 5.45 -4.50
N GLU A 8 -12.10 4.29 -5.14
CA GLU A 8 -11.48 3.02 -4.73
C GLU A 8 -9.95 3.09 -4.79
N GLU A 9 -9.40 3.62 -5.88
CA GLU A 9 -7.94 3.80 -6.03
C GLU A 9 -7.38 4.78 -4.98
N LYS A 10 -8.12 5.85 -4.64
CA LYS A 10 -7.70 6.77 -3.57
C LYS A 10 -7.72 6.08 -2.21
N LEU A 11 -8.75 5.30 -1.92
CA LEU A 11 -8.85 4.56 -0.66
C LEU A 11 -7.72 3.54 -0.51
N PHE A 12 -7.35 2.88 -1.61
CA PHE A 12 -6.20 1.99 -1.65
C PHE A 12 -4.90 2.72 -1.28
N ASP A 13 -4.62 3.87 -1.89
CA ASP A 13 -3.41 4.65 -1.59
C ASP A 13 -3.39 5.13 -0.12
N VAL A 14 -4.54 5.55 0.43
CA VAL A 14 -4.67 5.92 1.85
C VAL A 14 -4.33 4.75 2.77
N GLU A 15 -4.82 3.55 2.45
CA GLU A 15 -4.57 2.36 3.27
C GLU A 15 -3.11 1.90 3.20
N VAL A 16 -2.48 1.99 2.02
CA VAL A 16 -1.02 1.80 1.88
C VAL A 16 -0.26 2.77 2.78
N GLY A 17 -0.64 4.06 2.77
CA GLY A 17 -0.04 5.09 3.61
C GLY A 17 -0.09 4.76 5.10
N LYS A 18 -1.26 4.35 5.60
CA LYS A 18 -1.45 3.92 7.00
C LYS A 18 -0.54 2.76 7.39
N ARG A 19 -0.40 1.77 6.50
CA ARG A 19 0.46 0.60 6.73
C ARG A 19 1.94 0.97 6.77
N ILE A 20 2.37 1.92 5.93
CA ILE A 20 3.72 2.49 5.98
C ILE A 20 3.95 3.18 7.33
N THR A 21 3.02 4.03 7.77
CA THR A 21 3.11 4.71 9.08
C THR A 21 3.24 3.72 10.23
N ALA A 22 2.37 2.70 10.27
CA ALA A 22 2.39 1.69 11.31
C ALA A 22 3.71 0.89 11.34
N ALA A 23 4.20 0.47 10.16
CA ALA A 23 5.49 -0.22 10.06
C ALA A 23 6.67 0.68 10.49
N ARG A 24 6.63 1.96 10.13
CA ARG A 24 7.64 2.95 10.50
C ARG A 24 7.70 3.15 12.01
N GLU A 25 6.55 3.30 12.65
CA GLU A 25 6.44 3.49 14.10
C GLU A 25 6.85 2.24 14.88
N ALA A 26 6.48 1.04 14.39
CA ALA A 26 6.94 -0.22 14.95
C ALA A 26 8.47 -0.38 14.86
N ALA A 27 9.08 0.11 13.78
CA ALA A 27 10.53 0.16 13.60
C ALA A 27 11.22 1.29 14.39
N LYS A 28 10.44 2.19 15.03
CA LYS A 28 10.92 3.36 15.80
C LYS A 28 11.81 4.31 15.00
N VAL A 29 11.53 4.46 13.70
CA VAL A 29 12.24 5.40 12.83
C VAL A 29 11.36 6.60 12.52
N SER A 30 11.96 7.78 12.37
CA SER A 30 11.30 9.00 11.93
C SER A 30 11.05 8.99 10.42
N GLN A 31 10.19 9.89 9.94
CA GLN A 31 9.98 10.08 8.50
C GLN A 31 11.27 10.49 7.77
N ALA A 32 12.15 11.27 8.42
CA ALA A 32 13.41 11.72 7.84
C ALA A 32 14.41 10.55 7.70
N GLU A 33 14.48 9.67 8.69
CA GLU A 33 15.32 8.47 8.62
C GLU A 33 14.84 7.51 7.54
N LEU A 34 13.52 7.28 7.44
CA LEU A 34 12.95 6.46 6.36
C LEU A 34 13.22 7.09 4.98
N ALA A 35 13.06 8.40 4.86
CA ALA A 35 13.31 9.13 3.62
C ALA A 35 14.77 8.99 3.17
N SER A 36 15.72 9.15 4.10
CA SER A 36 17.14 8.94 3.87
C SER A 36 17.42 7.50 3.40
N ALA A 37 16.84 6.51 4.07
CA ALA A 37 17.04 5.10 3.73
C ALA A 37 16.55 4.71 2.32
N ILE A 38 15.45 5.31 1.84
CA ILE A 38 14.90 5.01 0.50
C ILE A 38 15.35 5.99 -0.60
N GLY A 39 16.08 7.05 -0.22
CA GLY A 39 16.65 8.06 -1.13
C GLY A 39 15.64 9.09 -1.64
N VAL A 40 14.75 9.58 -0.76
CA VAL A 40 13.75 10.61 -1.08
C VAL A 40 13.71 11.72 -0.03
N SER A 41 12.89 12.75 -0.23
CA SER A 41 12.68 13.80 0.77
C SER A 41 11.68 13.37 1.86
N GLN A 42 11.84 13.92 3.07
CA GLN A 42 10.89 13.71 4.17
C GLN A 42 9.45 14.08 3.79
N GLN A 43 9.27 15.20 3.06
CA GLN A 43 7.96 15.64 2.57
C GLN A 43 7.30 14.59 1.67
N LEU A 44 8.10 13.87 0.89
CA LEU A 44 7.58 12.83 0.01
C LEU A 44 7.12 11.59 0.81
N VAL A 45 7.84 11.24 1.89
CA VAL A 45 7.38 10.21 2.84
C VAL A 45 6.08 10.62 3.53
N ALA A 46 5.99 11.86 4.03
CA ALA A 46 4.76 12.38 4.63
C ALA A 46 3.58 12.36 3.64
N LYS A 47 3.86 12.60 2.35
CA LYS A 47 2.88 12.47 1.28
C LYS A 47 2.42 11.03 1.09
N TYR A 48 3.31 10.04 1.15
CA TYR A 48 2.92 8.63 1.07
C TYR A 48 2.06 8.20 2.27
N GLU A 49 2.46 8.58 3.47
CA GLU A 49 1.74 8.26 4.72
C GLU A 49 0.33 8.88 4.77
N SER A 50 0.10 9.99 4.06
CA SER A 50 -1.21 10.65 3.93
C SER A 50 -2.04 10.20 2.72
N GLY A 51 -1.65 9.13 2.01
CA GLY A 51 -2.39 8.57 0.88
C GLY A 51 -1.99 9.09 -0.50
N GLY A 52 -0.79 9.66 -0.60
CA GLY A 52 -0.17 9.99 -1.87
C GLY A 52 0.34 8.74 -2.58
N ARG A 53 0.31 8.78 -3.92
CA ARG A 53 0.81 7.69 -4.76
C ARG A 53 2.28 7.41 -4.49
N ILE A 54 2.59 6.15 -4.26
CA ILE A 54 3.94 5.62 -4.17
C ILE A 54 4.21 4.72 -5.38
N SER A 55 5.42 4.81 -5.95
CA SER A 55 5.80 3.91 -7.04
C SER A 55 6.11 2.51 -6.51
N PRO A 56 5.92 1.43 -7.28
CA PRO A 56 6.23 0.07 -6.84
C PRO A 56 7.69 -0.11 -6.39
N ILE A 57 8.62 0.62 -7.04
CA ILE A 57 10.05 0.60 -6.71
C ILE A 57 10.29 1.20 -5.32
N LEU A 58 9.67 2.35 -5.02
CA LEU A 58 9.79 2.99 -3.72
C LEU A 58 9.07 2.19 -2.64
N LEU A 59 7.89 1.64 -2.93
CA LEU A 59 7.17 0.77 -1.99
C LEU A 59 8.00 -0.46 -1.59
N ARG A 60 8.68 -1.09 -2.56
CA ARG A 60 9.64 -2.17 -2.28
C ARG A 60 10.81 -1.71 -1.43
N LYS A 61 11.40 -0.54 -1.73
CA LYS A 61 12.49 0.02 -0.91
C LYS A 61 12.03 0.30 0.52
N THR A 62 10.81 0.82 0.70
CA THR A 62 10.19 1.04 2.00
C THR A 62 10.02 -0.28 2.76
N ALA A 63 9.53 -1.33 2.12
CA ALA A 63 9.41 -2.66 2.74
C ALA A 63 10.77 -3.19 3.23
N VAL A 64 11.82 -3.06 2.41
CA VAL A 64 13.18 -3.47 2.77
C VAL A 64 13.73 -2.63 3.93
N ALA A 65 13.58 -1.30 3.87
CA ALA A 65 14.07 -0.39 4.90
C ALA A 65 13.40 -0.65 6.26
N LEU A 66 12.11 -0.98 6.26
CA LEU A 66 11.33 -1.28 7.46
C LEU A 66 11.39 -2.76 7.88
N ARG A 67 12.09 -3.61 7.11
CA ARG A 67 12.22 -5.07 7.35
C ARG A 67 10.85 -5.77 7.45
N VAL A 68 9.90 -5.36 6.63
CA VAL A 68 8.57 -5.98 6.51
C VAL A 68 8.39 -6.61 5.13
N SER A 69 7.45 -7.56 5.02
CA SER A 69 7.04 -8.09 3.72
C SER A 69 6.37 -7.00 2.89
N LEU A 70 6.58 -7.00 1.57
CA LEU A 70 5.87 -6.10 0.66
C LEU A 70 4.34 -6.27 0.78
N LEU A 71 3.88 -7.50 1.00
CA LEU A 71 2.46 -7.81 1.21
C LEU A 71 1.89 -7.20 2.50
N PHE A 72 2.72 -6.86 3.47
CA PHE A 72 2.27 -6.15 4.66
C PHE A 72 1.83 -4.72 4.32
N LEU A 73 2.55 -4.04 3.41
CA LEU A 73 2.27 -2.66 3.01
C LEU A 73 1.09 -2.54 2.04
N VAL A 74 0.78 -3.60 1.31
CA VAL A 74 -0.32 -3.64 0.35
C VAL A 74 -1.58 -4.16 1.04
N PRO A 75 -2.71 -3.42 1.01
CA PRO A 75 -3.95 -3.94 1.54
C PRO A 75 -4.45 -5.12 0.72
N ASN A 76 -4.94 -6.15 1.42
CA ASN A 76 -5.67 -7.24 0.80
C ASN A 76 -7.06 -6.71 0.42
N THR A 77 -7.16 -6.07 -0.74
CA THR A 77 -8.46 -5.79 -1.35
C THR A 77 -8.91 -7.04 -2.06
N THR A 78 -9.87 -7.75 -1.48
CA THR A 78 -10.66 -8.72 -2.23
C THR A 78 -11.53 -7.89 -3.18
N PRO A 79 -11.32 -7.94 -4.50
CA PRO A 79 -12.22 -7.26 -5.41
C PRO A 79 -13.62 -7.85 -5.22
N SER A 80 -14.60 -6.96 -5.06
CA SER A 80 -16.00 -7.30 -4.74
C SER A 80 -16.59 -8.33 -5.71
N CYS A 81 -16.11 -8.38 -6.96
CA CYS A 81 -16.52 -9.35 -7.97
C CYS A 81 -16.13 -10.81 -7.65
N ILE A 82 -15.09 -11.08 -6.86
CA ILE A 82 -14.70 -12.45 -6.49
C ILE A 82 -15.72 -13.08 -5.51
N LEU A 83 -16.45 -12.26 -4.74
CA LEU A 83 -17.50 -12.72 -3.82
C LEU A 83 -18.85 -12.97 -4.51
N ALA A 84 -19.03 -12.51 -5.76
CA ALA A 84 -20.27 -12.73 -6.50
C ALA A 84 -20.39 -14.14 -7.11
N ASP A 85 -19.29 -14.90 -7.17
CA ASP A 85 -19.21 -16.16 -7.93
C ASP A 85 -19.01 -17.41 -7.04
N SER A 86 -19.00 -17.25 -5.72
CA SER A 86 -18.71 -18.35 -4.78
C SER A 86 -19.83 -19.40 -4.69
N SER A 87 -20.97 -19.18 -5.35
CA SER A 87 -22.13 -20.09 -5.32
C SER A 87 -22.17 -21.08 -6.49
N GLN A 88 -21.41 -20.88 -7.58
CA GLN A 88 -21.52 -21.74 -8.78
C GLN A 88 -20.40 -22.79 -8.93
N ARG A 89 -19.30 -22.70 -8.17
CA ARG A 89 -18.14 -23.60 -8.38
C ARG A 89 -18.18 -24.93 -7.62
N LEU A 90 -19.15 -25.13 -6.72
CA LEU A 90 -19.32 -26.39 -5.98
C LEU A 90 -20.32 -27.38 -6.61
N MET A 91 -20.94 -27.06 -7.74
CA MET A 91 -21.90 -27.97 -8.42
C MET A 91 -21.43 -28.56 -9.75
N ASN A 92 -20.21 -28.29 -10.22
CA ASN A 92 -19.72 -28.77 -11.52
C ASN A 92 -18.53 -29.74 -11.43
N PHE A 93 -18.41 -30.51 -10.35
CA PHE A 93 -17.59 -31.72 -10.35
C PHE A 93 -18.53 -32.91 -10.58
N HIS A 94 -18.66 -33.30 -11.86
CA HIS A 94 -19.27 -34.56 -12.30
C HIS A 94 -18.20 -35.42 -12.95
#